data_AF-R5MVG5-F1
#
_entry.id   AF-R5MVG5-F1
#
_cell.length_a   1.000
_cell.length_b   1.000
_cell.length_c   1.000
_cell.angle_alpha   90.00
_cell.angle_beta   90.00
_cell.angle_gamma   90.00
#
_symmetry.space_group_name_H-M   'P 1'
#
loop_
_entity.id
_entity.type
_entity.pdbx_description
1 polymer ?
#
loop_
_entity_poly.entity_id
_entity_poly.type
_entity_poly.pdbx_seq_one_letter_code
_entity_poly.pdbx_strand_id
1 'polypeptide(L)'
;MYINLLADSFASSTCTTLKPFLNIVGYVVIIVKIVIPILLVVFGMLDVGKSVIASKPDEVTKNLKSFAMRCVAAVLIFFIPSIVSVLINAVAETGQSGEATGDNSNANSNWLACWQYVLSPGKK
;
A
#
# COMPACT_ATOMS: atom_id res chain seq x y z
N MET A 1 -13.22 17.50 25.35
CA MET A 1 -11.82 17.09 25.59
C MET A 1 -11.73 15.61 25.99
N TYR A 2 -12.47 15.12 26.99
CA TYR A 2 -12.42 13.71 27.43
C TYR A 2 -12.91 12.66 26.42
N ILE A 3 -13.86 13.00 25.53
CA ILE A 3 -14.40 12.06 24.53
C ILE A 3 -13.34 11.64 23.51
N ASN A 4 -12.42 12.54 23.16
CA ASN A 4 -11.33 12.27 22.23
C ASN A 4 -10.25 11.36 22.86
N LEU A 5 -10.08 11.40 24.19
CA LEU A 5 -9.14 10.56 24.92
C LEU A 5 -9.60 9.09 25.00
N LEU A 6 -10.92 8.87 25.08
CA LEU A 6 -11.52 7.53 25.11
C LEU A 6 -11.56 6.89 23.71
N ALA A 7 -11.80 7.69 22.67
CA ALA A 7 -11.71 7.22 21.29
C ALA A 7 -10.29 6.78 20.92
N ASP A 8 -9.28 7.48 21.44
CA ASP A 8 -7.89 7.19 21.18
C ASP A 8 -7.42 5.89 21.87
N SER A 9 -7.70 5.75 23.17
CA SER A 9 -7.37 4.53 23.94
C SER A 9 -8.09 3.26 23.46
N PHE A 10 -9.31 3.36 22.93
CA PHE A 10 -10.03 2.23 22.32
C PHE A 10 -9.35 1.74 21.03
N ALA A 11 -8.88 2.68 20.21
CA ALA A 11 -8.25 2.33 18.94
C ALA A 11 -6.89 1.65 19.13
N SER A 12 -6.08 2.03 20.13
CA SER A 12 -4.77 1.40 20.41
C SER A 12 -4.91 -0.05 20.88
N SER A 13 -5.84 -0.27 21.81
CA SER A 13 -6.14 -1.60 22.37
C SER A 13 -6.77 -2.53 21.33
N THR A 14 -7.53 -1.97 20.38
CA THR A 14 -8.07 -2.72 19.23
C THR A 14 -6.97 -3.16 18.26
N CYS A 15 -6.00 -2.32 17.93
CA CYS A 15 -4.91 -2.69 17.01
C CYS A 15 -4.06 -3.87 17.53
N THR A 16 -3.76 -3.89 18.83
CA THR A 16 -3.02 -5.00 19.46
C THR A 16 -3.83 -6.29 19.46
N THR A 17 -5.15 -6.20 19.72
CA THR A 17 -6.05 -7.35 19.67
C THR A 17 -6.23 -7.88 18.24
N LEU A 18 -6.25 -6.99 17.25
CA LEU A 18 -6.44 -7.31 15.83
C LEU A 18 -5.12 -7.61 15.09
N LYS A 19 -3.96 -7.45 15.75
CA LYS A 19 -2.61 -7.73 15.20
C LYS A 19 -2.52 -9.03 14.38
N PRO A 20 -3.02 -10.20 14.83
CA PRO A 20 -2.93 -11.43 14.02
C PRO A 20 -3.69 -11.31 12.69
N PHE A 21 -4.86 -10.68 12.69
CA PHE A 21 -5.65 -10.44 11.48
C PHE A 21 -4.99 -9.40 10.56
N LEU A 22 -4.51 -8.28 11.12
CA LEU A 22 -3.82 -7.24 10.37
C LEU A 22 -2.53 -7.74 9.71
N ASN A 23 -1.80 -8.65 10.36
CA ASN A 23 -0.64 -9.32 9.76
C ASN A 23 -1.03 -10.15 8.54
N ILE A 24 -2.15 -10.88 8.59
CA ILE A 24 -2.65 -11.67 7.45
C ILE A 24 -3.01 -10.75 6.29
N VAL A 25 -3.75 -9.68 6.57
CA VAL A 25 -4.06 -8.64 5.57
C VAL A 25 -2.78 -8.03 5.01
N GLY A 26 -1.78 -7.77 5.87
CA GLY A 26 -0.48 -7.26 5.46
C GLY A 26 0.28 -8.18 4.51
N TYR A 27 0.29 -9.48 4.78
CA TYR A 27 0.85 -10.46 3.84
C TYR A 27 0.12 -10.42 2.50
N VAL A 28 -1.20 -10.33 2.49
CA VAL A 28 -1.99 -10.21 1.26
C VAL A 28 -1.63 -8.94 0.49
N VAL A 29 -1.51 -7.79 1.18
CA VAL A 29 -1.11 -6.52 0.56
C VAL A 29 0.31 -6.61 -0.03
N ILE A 30 1.25 -7.26 0.66
CA ILE A 30 2.61 -7.47 0.15
C ILE A 30 2.63 -8.40 -1.06
N ILE A 31 1.84 -9.48 -1.03
CA ILE A 31 1.74 -10.41 -2.15
C ILE A 31 1.12 -9.67 -3.35
N VAL A 32 0.01 -8.97 -3.16
CA VAL A 32 -0.69 -8.26 -4.24
C VAL A 32 0.17 -7.17 -4.86
N LYS A 33 0.89 -6.37 -4.05
CA LYS A 33 1.74 -5.28 -4.58
C LYS A 33 2.95 -5.78 -5.39
N ILE A 34 3.34 -7.05 -5.25
CA ILE A 34 4.47 -7.63 -6.00
C ILE A 34 3.95 -8.52 -7.13
N VAL A 35 3.04 -9.44 -6.83
CA VAL A 35 2.52 -10.44 -7.77
C VAL A 35 1.69 -9.80 -8.87
N ILE A 36 0.78 -8.87 -8.56
CA ILE A 36 -0.07 -8.24 -9.60
C ILE A 36 0.76 -7.41 -10.58
N PRO A 37 1.67 -6.51 -10.15
CA PRO A 37 2.55 -5.77 -11.06
C PRO A 37 3.39 -6.68 -11.95
N ILE A 38 3.97 -7.76 -11.41
CA ILE A 38 4.78 -8.70 -12.20
C ILE A 38 3.91 -9.41 -13.24
N LEU A 39 2.72 -9.91 -12.86
CA LEU A 39 1.81 -10.57 -13.81
C LEU A 39 1.37 -9.63 -14.94
N LEU A 40 1.05 -8.37 -14.63
CA LEU A 40 0.68 -7.36 -15.64
C LEU A 40 1.81 -7.13 -16.65
N VAL A 41 3.06 -7.08 -16.18
CA VAL A 41 4.23 -6.87 -17.03
C VAL A 41 4.51 -8.12 -17.88
N VAL A 42 4.47 -9.32 -17.31
CA VAL A 42 4.70 -10.57 -18.05
C VAL A 42 3.63 -10.78 -19.12
N PHE A 43 2.35 -10.69 -18.78
CA PHE A 43 1.28 -10.83 -19.77
C PHE A 43 1.32 -9.74 -20.83
N GLY A 44 1.69 -8.53 -20.44
CA GLY A 44 1.91 -7.42 -21.36
C GLY A 44 3.04 -7.68 -22.36
N MET A 45 4.18 -8.21 -21.92
CA MET A 45 5.30 -8.55 -22.81
C MET A 45 4.98 -9.72 -23.74
N LEU A 46 4.21 -10.72 -23.29
CA LEU A 46 3.78 -11.83 -24.17
C LEU A 46 2.87 -11.34 -25.31
N ASP A 47 2.02 -10.36 -25.03
CA ASP A 47 1.10 -9.75 -26.02
C ASP A 47 1.86 -8.90 -27.05
N VAL A 48 2.81 -8.09 -26.58
CA VAL A 48 3.71 -7.33 -27.46
C VAL A 48 4.61 -8.25 -28.27
N GLY A 49 5.20 -9.28 -27.64
CA GLY A 49 6.12 -10.21 -28.30
C GLY A 49 5.49 -10.95 -29.48
N LYS A 50 4.23 -11.39 -29.34
CA LYS A 50 3.47 -11.98 -30.45
C LYS A 50 3.25 -11.00 -31.61
N SER A 51 2.99 -9.73 -31.31
CA SER A 51 2.81 -8.68 -32.33
C SER A 51 4.11 -8.31 -33.03
N VAL A 52 5.24 -8.30 -32.29
CA VAL A 52 6.58 -8.04 -32.84
C VAL A 52 6.98 -9.11 -33.85
N ILE A 53 6.74 -10.40 -33.52
CA ILE A 53 7.06 -11.51 -34.44
C ILE A 53 6.20 -11.43 -35.72
N ALA A 54 4.96 -10.94 -35.62
CA ALA A 54 4.08 -10.74 -36.78
C ALA A 54 4.51 -9.60 -37.72
N SER A 55 5.54 -8.81 -37.36
CA SER A 55 6.19 -7.79 -38.22
C SER A 55 5.26 -6.76 -38.86
N LYS A 56 4.10 -6.48 -38.24
CA LYS A 56 3.17 -5.42 -38.66
C LYS A 56 3.43 -4.18 -37.80
N PRO A 57 4.05 -3.10 -38.34
CA PRO A 57 4.48 -1.95 -37.54
C PRO A 57 3.31 -1.27 -36.81
N ASP A 58 2.13 -1.20 -37.43
CA ASP A 58 0.93 -0.57 -36.86
C ASP A 58 0.37 -1.32 -35.64
N GLU A 59 0.52 -2.66 -35.62
CA GLU A 59 0.05 -3.51 -34.53
C GLU A 59 1.05 -3.51 -33.36
N VAL A 60 2.35 -3.34 -33.64
CA VAL A 60 3.39 -3.30 -32.62
C VAL A 60 3.25 -2.04 -31.77
N THR A 61 3.12 -0.87 -32.38
CA THR A 61 2.95 0.40 -31.65
C THR A 61 1.65 0.44 -30.86
N LYS A 62 0.56 -0.10 -31.42
CA LYS A 62 -0.74 -0.21 -30.73
C LYS A 62 -0.64 -1.08 -29.47
N ASN A 63 -0.02 -2.25 -29.57
CA ASN A 63 0.14 -3.17 -28.44
C ASN A 63 1.15 -2.63 -27.42
N LEU A 64 2.18 -1.92 -27.87
CA LEU A 64 3.14 -1.26 -26.98
C LEU A 64 2.50 -0.12 -26.17
N LYS A 65 1.59 0.65 -26.78
CA LYS A 65 0.81 1.68 -26.06
C LYS A 65 -0.10 1.05 -25.00
N SER A 66 -0.74 -0.07 -25.32
CA SER A 66 -1.54 -0.85 -24.36
C SER A 66 -0.67 -1.39 -23.22
N PHE A 67 0.53 -1.90 -23.53
CA PHE A 67 1.51 -2.34 -22.55
C PHE A 67 1.96 -1.21 -21.61
N ALA A 68 2.28 -0.03 -22.15
CA ALA A 68 2.68 1.12 -21.35
C ALA A 68 1.59 1.54 -20.35
N MET A 69 0.32 1.50 -20.74
CA MET A 69 -0.81 1.76 -19.82
C MET A 69 -0.89 0.72 -18.70
N ARG A 70 -0.61 -0.55 -18.99
CA ARG A 70 -0.54 -1.61 -17.96
C ARG A 70 0.66 -1.43 -17.03
N CYS A 71 1.80 -0.97 -17.54
CA CYS A 71 2.97 -0.63 -16.73
C CYS A 71 2.68 0.53 -15.76
N VAL A 72 2.00 1.58 -16.23
CA VAL A 72 1.55 2.68 -15.37
C VAL A 72 0.59 2.17 -14.30
N ALA A 73 -0.37 1.31 -14.65
CA ALA A 73 -1.27 0.69 -13.67
C ALA A 73 -0.50 -0.15 -12.63
N ALA A 74 0.49 -0.93 -13.05
CA ALA A 74 1.34 -1.73 -12.17
C ALA A 74 2.13 -0.86 -11.18
N VAL A 75 2.67 0.27 -11.64
CA VAL A 75 3.35 1.26 -10.79
C VAL A 75 2.37 1.85 -9.77
N LEU A 76 1.18 2.28 -10.20
CA LEU A 76 0.17 2.83 -9.29
C LEU A 76 -0.24 1.83 -8.21
N ILE A 77 -0.49 0.56 -8.57
CA ILE A 77 -0.84 -0.50 -7.63
C ILE A 77 0.28 -0.73 -6.60
N PHE A 78 1.53 -0.72 -7.05
CA PHE A 78 2.69 -0.86 -6.17
C PHE A 78 2.78 0.28 -5.14
N PHE A 79 2.44 1.50 -5.56
CA PHE A 79 2.53 2.69 -4.71
C PHE A 79 1.32 2.92 -3.80
N ILE A 80 0.17 2.25 -4.01
CA ILE A 80 -1.03 2.46 -3.17
C ILE A 80 -0.74 2.31 -1.67
N PRO A 81 -0.08 1.25 -1.17
CA PRO A 81 0.22 1.13 0.26
C PRO A 81 1.13 2.25 0.76
N SER A 82 2.11 2.68 -0.05
CA SER A 82 3.01 3.78 0.28
C SER A 82 2.27 5.11 0.36
N ILE A 83 1.38 5.40 -0.60
CA ILE A 83 0.58 6.62 -0.62
C ILE A 83 -0.36 6.65 0.58
N VAL A 84 -1.07 5.55 0.88
CA VAL A 84 -1.93 5.46 2.06
C VAL A 84 -1.11 5.75 3.33
N SER A 85 0.11 5.23 3.43
CA SER A 85 1.00 5.55 4.56
C SER A 85 1.28 7.05 4.67
N VAL A 86 1.61 7.72 3.57
CA VAL A 86 1.87 9.17 3.54
C VAL A 86 0.62 9.95 3.93
N LEU A 87 -0.55 9.58 3.41
CA LEU A 87 -1.82 10.23 3.74
C LEU A 87 -2.17 10.07 5.23
N ILE A 88 -1.98 8.87 5.78
CA ILE A 88 -2.20 8.60 7.21
C ILE A 88 -1.27 9.46 8.07
N ASN A 89 0.02 9.53 7.72
CA ASN A 89 1.00 10.36 8.43
C ASN A 89 0.69 11.86 8.32
N ALA A 90 0.32 12.35 7.14
CA ALA A 90 -0.01 13.76 6.94
C ALA A 90 -1.23 14.20 7.78
N VAL A 91 -2.25 13.35 7.87
CA VAL A 91 -3.42 13.61 8.73
C VAL A 91 -3.02 13.53 10.22
N ALA A 92 -2.14 12.60 10.60
CA ALA A 92 -1.63 12.50 11.96
C ALA A 92 -0.86 13.77 12.41
N GLU A 93 -0.11 14.38 11.50
CA GLU A 93 0.63 15.62 11.72
C GLU A 93 -0.30 16.83 11.92
N THR A 94 -1.40 16.92 11.17
CA THR A 94 -2.37 18.03 11.33
C THR A 94 -3.16 18.01 12.64
N GLY A 95 -3.10 16.89 13.40
CA GLY A 95 -3.73 16.75 14.72
C GLY A 95 -2.83 17.14 15.90
N GLN A 96 -1.56 17.43 15.67
CA GLN A 96 -0.58 17.67 16.73
C GLN A 96 0.30 18.90 16.45
N SER A 97 -0.07 20.03 17.04
CA SER A 97 0.92 21.03 17.44
C SER A 97 1.61 20.52 18.72
N GLY A 98 2.67 19.72 18.61
CA GLY A 98 3.49 19.31 19.77
C GLY A 98 4.33 18.05 19.59
N GLU A 99 5.65 18.25 19.70
CA GLU A 99 6.78 17.33 19.93
C GLU A 99 6.68 15.81 19.65
N ALA A 100 7.58 15.37 18.76
CA ALA A 100 8.08 14.02 18.69
C ALA A 100 8.97 13.71 19.91
N THR A 101 8.53 12.76 20.75
CA THR A 101 9.45 11.95 21.55
C THR A 101 9.27 10.48 21.19
N GLY A 102 10.40 9.82 20.93
CA GLY A 102 10.47 8.38 20.77
C GLY A 102 10.14 7.71 22.09
N ASP A 103 8.90 7.26 22.22
CA ASP A 103 8.52 6.10 23.00
C ASP A 103 7.18 5.62 22.43
N ASN A 104 7.00 4.30 22.29
CA ASN A 104 5.76 3.68 21.79
C ASN A 104 4.71 3.67 22.91
N SER A 105 4.48 4.83 23.50
CA SER A 105 3.59 5.05 24.64
C SER A 105 3.07 6.49 24.66
N ASN A 106 2.71 7.04 23.50
CA ASN A 106 1.81 8.20 23.38
C ASN A 106 0.96 8.03 22.12
N ALA A 107 -0.34 7.97 22.35
CA ALA A 107 -1.36 7.52 21.43
C ALA A 107 -1.92 8.73 20.67
N ASN A 108 -1.41 8.91 19.45
CA ASN A 108 -1.87 9.90 18.49
C ASN A 108 -1.23 9.55 17.14
N SER A 109 -1.46 8.35 16.61
CA SER A 109 -2.72 8.03 15.94
C SER A 109 -2.86 6.51 15.82
N ASN A 110 -3.72 5.90 16.61
CA ASN A 110 -3.81 4.44 16.74
C ASN A 110 -4.04 3.68 15.43
N TRP A 111 -4.70 4.32 14.47
CA TRP A 111 -4.91 3.81 13.12
C TRP A 111 -3.61 3.75 12.29
N LEU A 112 -2.64 4.66 12.52
CA LEU A 112 -1.29 4.56 11.96
C LEU A 112 -0.54 3.36 12.53
N ALA A 113 -0.67 3.08 13.84
CA ALA A 113 -0.08 1.89 14.45
C ALA A 113 -0.70 0.59 13.89
N CYS A 114 -2.02 0.55 13.70
CA CYS A 114 -2.71 -0.53 12.99
C CYS A 114 -2.16 -0.70 11.55
N TRP A 115 -2.00 0.41 10.82
CA TRP A 115 -1.51 0.40 9.45
C TRP A 115 -0.07 -0.11 9.33
N GLN A 116 0.79 0.16 10.32
CA GLN A 116 2.15 -0.37 10.37
C GLN A 116 2.17 -1.91 10.45
N TYR A 117 1.22 -2.55 11.14
CA TYR A 117 1.10 -4.02 11.14
C TYR A 117 0.76 -4.60 9.76
N VAL A 118 0.02 -3.85 8.93
CA VAL A 118 -0.30 -4.24 7.55
C VAL A 118 0.92 -4.08 6.63
N LEU A 119 1.71 -3.02 6.78
CA LEU A 119 2.90 -2.83 5.94
C LEU A 119 4.07 -3.74 6.30
N SER A 120 4.18 -4.12 7.59
CA SER A 120 5.31 -4.86 8.14
C SER A 120 4.83 -6.10 8.91
N PRO A 121 4.19 -7.06 8.22
CA PRO A 121 3.66 -8.24 8.88
C PRO A 121 4.78 -9.11 9.43
N GLY A 122 4.63 -9.60 10.66
CA GLY A 122 5.56 -10.56 11.27
C GLY A 122 6.75 -9.98 12.04
N LYS A 123 6.92 -8.65 12.09
CA LYS A 123 7.82 -8.00 13.06
C LYS A 123 7.16 -8.04 14.44
N LYS A 124 7.87 -8.60 15.44
CA LYS A 124 7.36 -8.74 16.81
C LYS A 124 7.34 -7.41 17.53
#